data_AF-X1S4S8-F1
#
_entry.id   AF-X1S4S8-F1
#
_cell.length_a   1.000
_cell.length_b   1.000
_cell.length_c   1.000
_cell.angle_alpha   90.00
_cell.angle_beta   90.00
_cell.angle_gamma   90.00
#
_symmetry.space_group_name_H-M   'P 1'
#
loop_
_entity.id
_entity.type
_entity.pdbx_description
1 polymer ?
#
loop_
_entity_poly.entity_id
_entity_poly.type
_entity_poly.pdbx_seq_one_letter_code
_entity_poly.pdbx_strand_id
1 'polypeptide(L)'
;MSIESPTTYADWYWQKNVEAELAFDESIEKALSPAFAGLLSDIPEISELPPGTQNFLRTLAEPGSAGLGRFLTGAAGEFSAEIIKDAIEPGLKMLKRSINRGARETWLNPEQAVTLSQRKKITDEYFYLLTTSEGYEDIAADSLYTSLLPYPTIPDLMLWGRYHGDPDNVRPAVWEKFDVPPDDFELWEWLSWQRLTTLQAQALFKRGTLSESDFSVELARIGWDKTDRVTLRDLAYVLPNPMLLVQGNLQQEASQDKILEDISRGDIHPDYADKYLDAVLTKPA
;
A
#
# COMPACT_ATOMS: atom_id res chain seq x y z
N MET A 1 -54.39 21.59 -32.79
CA MET A 1 -55.41 20.88 -32.00
C MET A 1 -56.00 21.90 -31.03
N SER A 2 -57.30 21.81 -30.70
CA SER A 2 -58.25 22.86 -30.26
C SER A 2 -57.88 23.85 -29.14
N ILE A 3 -56.67 23.80 -28.58
CA ILE A 3 -56.19 24.63 -27.47
C ILE A 3 -55.71 26.02 -27.92
N GLU A 4 -55.10 26.16 -29.10
CA GLU A 4 -54.61 27.47 -29.60
C GLU A 4 -55.74 28.37 -30.13
N SER A 5 -56.91 27.81 -30.42
CA SER A 5 -58.07 28.50 -30.96
C SER A 5 -59.34 27.75 -30.54
N PRO A 6 -59.81 27.95 -29.30
CA PRO A 6 -60.88 27.17 -28.69
C PRO A 6 -62.21 27.43 -29.40
N THR A 7 -62.84 26.36 -29.89
CA THR A 7 -64.16 26.42 -30.53
C THR A 7 -65.29 25.91 -29.64
N THR A 8 -64.96 25.19 -28.56
CA THR A 8 -65.92 24.72 -27.56
C THR A 8 -65.55 25.20 -26.15
N TYR A 9 -66.52 25.20 -25.22
CA TYR A 9 -66.27 25.55 -23.82
C TYR A 9 -65.26 24.60 -23.14
N ALA A 10 -65.26 23.33 -23.52
CA ALA A 10 -64.29 22.36 -23.02
C ALA A 10 -62.87 22.69 -23.48
N ASP A 11 -62.70 23.11 -24.73
CA ASP A 11 -61.40 23.54 -25.27
C ASP A 11 -60.90 24.82 -24.60
N TRP A 12 -61.80 25.79 -24.36
CA TRP A 12 -61.48 27.02 -23.63
C TRP A 12 -61.10 26.74 -22.17
N TYR A 13 -61.83 25.87 -21.48
CA TYR A 13 -61.50 25.47 -20.11
C TYR A 13 -60.15 24.77 -20.03
N TRP A 14 -59.84 23.92 -21.01
CA TRP A 14 -58.56 23.24 -21.06
C TRP A 14 -57.40 24.20 -21.37
N GLN A 15 -57.59 25.11 -22.33
CA GLN A 15 -56.63 26.17 -22.61
C GLN A 15 -56.37 27.04 -21.37
N LYS A 16 -57.41 27.42 -20.62
CA LYS A 16 -57.25 28.22 -19.41
C LYS A 16 -56.53 27.49 -18.29
N ASN A 17 -56.69 26.17 -18.17
CA ASN A 17 -55.90 25.36 -17.24
C ASN A 17 -54.43 25.29 -17.66
N VAL A 18 -54.14 25.11 -18.96
CA VAL A 18 -52.76 25.11 -19.47
C VAL A 18 -52.09 26.49 -19.29
N GLU A 19 -52.82 27.58 -19.54
CA GLU A 19 -52.36 28.94 -19.28
C GLU A 19 -52.11 29.20 -17.78
N ALA A 20 -52.96 28.65 -16.90
CA ALA A 20 -52.78 28.75 -15.45
C ALA A 20 -51.56 27.95 -14.96
N GLU A 21 -51.31 26.77 -15.53
CA GLU A 21 -50.09 25.99 -15.26
C GLU A 21 -48.83 26.74 -15.70
N LEU A 22 -48.82 27.31 -16.91
CA LEU A 22 -47.69 28.10 -17.41
C LEU A 22 -47.43 29.35 -16.56
N ALA A 23 -48.49 30.04 -16.15
CA ALA A 23 -48.37 31.21 -15.26
C ALA A 23 -47.85 30.84 -13.87
N PHE A 24 -48.22 29.66 -13.36
CA PHE A 24 -47.71 29.15 -12.10
C PHE A 24 -46.22 28.79 -12.20
N ASP A 25 -45.81 28.10 -13.27
CA ASP A 25 -44.39 27.78 -13.53
C ASP A 25 -43.54 29.06 -13.69
N GLU A 26 -44.04 30.05 -14.44
CA GLU A 26 -43.39 31.36 -14.59
C GLU A 26 -43.26 32.09 -13.24
N SER A 27 -44.24 31.94 -12.35
CA SER A 27 -44.19 32.52 -11.00
C SER A 27 -43.11 31.88 -10.12
N ILE A 28 -42.94 30.55 -10.21
CA ILE A 28 -41.88 29.81 -9.50
C ILE A 28 -40.51 30.21 -10.06
N GLU A 29 -40.36 30.25 -11.38
CA GLU A 29 -39.13 30.66 -12.03
C GLU A 29 -38.76 32.10 -11.65
N LYS A 30 -39.72 33.04 -11.67
CA LYS A 30 -39.49 34.42 -11.25
C LYS A 30 -39.13 34.56 -9.77
N ALA A 31 -39.64 33.67 -8.90
CA ALA A 31 -39.31 33.66 -7.49
C ALA A 31 -37.90 33.09 -7.21
N LEU A 32 -37.47 32.08 -7.96
CA LEU A 32 -36.20 31.38 -7.72
C LEU A 32 -35.02 31.95 -8.53
N SER A 33 -35.27 32.54 -9.70
CA SER A 33 -34.22 33.08 -10.58
C SER A 33 -33.29 34.09 -9.89
N PRO A 34 -33.79 35.03 -9.05
CA PRO A 34 -32.89 35.94 -8.33
C PRO A 34 -31.95 35.23 -7.35
N ALA A 35 -32.38 34.12 -6.74
CA ALA A 35 -31.55 33.34 -5.82
C ALA A 35 -30.47 32.55 -6.57
N PHE A 36 -30.81 31.95 -7.72
CA PHE A 36 -29.84 31.30 -8.59
C PHE A 36 -28.86 32.30 -9.22
N ALA A 37 -29.36 33.45 -9.68
CA ALA A 37 -28.52 34.51 -10.22
C ALA A 37 -27.53 35.05 -9.18
N GLY A 38 -27.96 35.25 -7.93
CA GLY A 38 -27.09 35.63 -6.82
C GLY A 38 -26.01 34.58 -6.56
N LEU A 39 -26.40 33.33 -6.35
CA LEU A 39 -25.48 32.22 -6.06
C LEU A 39 -24.49 31.94 -7.20
N LEU A 40 -24.92 32.09 -8.45
CA LEU A 40 -24.06 31.92 -9.62
C LEU A 40 -23.18 33.16 -9.89
N SER A 41 -23.61 34.36 -9.49
CA SER A 41 -22.79 35.58 -9.61
C SER A 41 -21.59 35.60 -8.66
N ASP A 42 -21.68 34.88 -7.54
CA ASP A 42 -20.60 34.69 -6.56
C ASP A 42 -19.55 33.66 -7.00
N ILE A 43 -19.74 33.05 -8.17
CA ILE A 43 -18.77 32.12 -8.77
C ILE A 43 -17.73 32.93 -9.57
N PRO A 44 -16.49 33.07 -9.08
CA PRO A 44 -15.42 33.60 -9.92
C PRO A 44 -15.15 32.63 -11.08
N GLU A 45 -14.76 33.17 -12.23
CA GLU A 45 -14.23 32.39 -13.37
C GLU A 45 -15.24 31.52 -14.16
N ILE A 46 -16.55 31.83 -14.17
CA ILE A 46 -17.52 31.15 -15.08
C ILE A 46 -17.03 31.17 -16.53
N SER A 47 -16.35 32.25 -16.95
CA SER A 47 -15.74 32.40 -18.28
C SER A 47 -14.67 31.37 -18.63
N GLU A 48 -14.12 30.64 -17.66
CA GLU A 48 -13.12 29.60 -17.86
C GLU A 48 -13.73 28.20 -18.08
N LEU A 49 -15.04 28.05 -17.89
CA LEU A 49 -15.73 26.78 -18.14
C LEU A 49 -15.91 26.54 -19.64
N PRO A 50 -16.08 25.28 -20.10
CA PRO A 50 -16.45 25.01 -21.48
C PRO A 50 -17.71 25.78 -21.91
N PRO A 51 -17.80 26.28 -23.15
CA PRO A 51 -18.91 27.15 -23.59
C PRO A 51 -20.31 26.56 -23.36
N GLY A 52 -20.47 25.24 -23.49
CA GLY A 52 -21.74 24.56 -23.22
C GLY A 52 -22.18 24.63 -21.75
N THR A 53 -21.24 24.52 -20.81
CA THR A 53 -21.50 24.66 -19.37
C THR A 53 -21.79 26.11 -18.99
N GLN A 54 -21.10 27.06 -19.62
CA GLN A 54 -21.39 28.49 -19.43
C GLN A 54 -22.82 28.83 -19.86
N ASN A 55 -23.23 28.34 -21.03
CA ASN A 55 -24.58 28.57 -21.54
C ASN A 55 -25.62 27.93 -20.62
N PHE A 56 -25.39 26.69 -20.16
CA PHE A 56 -26.28 26.02 -19.21
C PHE A 56 -26.44 26.82 -17.89
N LEU A 57 -25.34 27.26 -17.28
CA LEU A 57 -25.38 28.05 -16.04
C LEU A 57 -26.05 29.42 -16.25
N ARG A 58 -25.84 30.08 -17.40
CA ARG A 58 -26.53 31.32 -17.75
C ARG A 58 -28.03 31.11 -17.94
N THR A 59 -28.44 30.01 -18.58
CA THR A 59 -29.86 29.65 -18.74
C THR A 59 -30.53 29.32 -17.41
N LEU A 60 -29.78 28.80 -16.42
CA LEU A 60 -30.29 28.63 -15.06
C LEU A 60 -30.38 29.94 -14.27
N ALA A 61 -29.46 30.89 -14.49
CA ALA A 61 -29.50 32.21 -13.88
C ALA A 61 -30.62 33.09 -14.46
N GLU A 62 -30.87 32.96 -15.76
CA GLU A 62 -31.91 33.69 -16.51
C GLU A 62 -32.71 32.71 -17.40
N PRO A 63 -33.77 32.08 -16.87
CA PRO A 63 -34.65 31.22 -17.65
C PRO A 63 -35.37 32.02 -18.74
N GLY A 64 -35.14 31.68 -20.01
CA GLY A 64 -35.72 32.39 -21.15
C GLY A 64 -37.12 31.91 -21.58
N SER A 65 -37.69 30.89 -20.93
CA SER A 65 -39.00 30.33 -21.28
C SER A 65 -39.67 29.63 -20.10
N ALA A 66 -40.97 29.88 -19.91
CA ALA A 66 -41.79 29.17 -18.95
C ALA A 66 -41.76 27.65 -19.21
N GLY A 67 -41.38 26.87 -18.19
CA GLY A 67 -41.32 25.41 -18.26
C GLY A 67 -39.93 24.80 -18.06
N LEU A 68 -38.89 25.62 -17.82
CA LEU A 68 -37.60 25.14 -17.34
C LEU A 68 -37.75 24.50 -15.96
N GLY A 69 -38.65 25.02 -15.12
CA GLY A 69 -39.08 24.39 -13.88
C GLY A 69 -39.58 22.96 -14.11
N ARG A 70 -40.43 22.74 -15.12
CA ARG A 70 -40.95 21.42 -15.50
C ARG A 70 -39.89 20.50 -16.11
N PHE A 71 -38.92 21.04 -16.85
CA PHE A 71 -37.75 20.29 -17.34
C PHE A 71 -36.83 19.84 -16.21
N LEU A 72 -36.55 20.70 -15.22
CA LEU A 72 -35.76 20.35 -14.04
C LEU A 72 -36.49 19.35 -13.13
N THR A 73 -37.82 19.48 -13.00
CA THR A 73 -38.66 18.55 -12.23
C THR A 73 -38.86 17.22 -12.97
N GLY A 74 -38.90 17.21 -14.31
CA GLY A 74 -39.02 16.02 -15.15
C GLY A 74 -37.70 15.28 -15.41
N ALA A 75 -36.58 16.00 -15.46
CA ALA A 75 -35.23 15.43 -15.51
C ALA A 75 -34.79 14.80 -14.18
N ALA A 76 -35.55 15.03 -13.10
CA ALA A 76 -35.41 14.33 -11.82
C ALA A 76 -35.89 12.85 -11.86
N GLY A 77 -36.22 12.31 -13.03
CA GLY A 77 -36.21 10.86 -13.25
C GLY A 77 -34.77 10.35 -13.22
N GLU A 78 -34.48 9.38 -12.35
CA GLU A 78 -33.13 8.91 -11.97
C GLU A 78 -32.13 8.74 -13.14
N PHE A 79 -32.60 8.34 -14.32
CA PHE A 79 -31.78 8.07 -15.51
C PHE A 79 -31.25 9.34 -16.23
N SER A 80 -32.00 10.45 -16.22
CA SER A 80 -31.59 11.72 -16.86
C SER A 80 -30.72 12.56 -15.92
N ALA A 81 -30.97 12.47 -14.61
CA ALA A 81 -30.18 13.15 -13.59
C ALA A 81 -28.71 12.69 -13.57
N GLU A 82 -28.44 11.38 -13.78
CA GLU A 82 -27.06 10.87 -13.86
C GLU A 82 -26.31 11.37 -15.10
N ILE A 83 -26.90 11.32 -16.30
CA ILE A 83 -26.25 11.78 -17.54
C ILE A 83 -25.94 13.29 -17.47
N ILE A 84 -26.88 14.08 -16.93
CA ILE A 84 -26.68 15.52 -16.75
C ILE A 84 -25.59 15.76 -15.71
N LYS A 85 -25.60 15.04 -14.57
CA LYS A 85 -24.59 15.14 -13.52
C LYS A 85 -23.19 14.81 -14.06
N ASP A 86 -23.05 13.76 -14.87
CA ASP A 86 -21.78 13.36 -15.48
C ASP A 86 -21.29 14.38 -16.52
N ALA A 87 -22.21 14.93 -17.34
CA ALA A 87 -21.88 15.94 -18.34
C ALA A 87 -21.41 17.27 -17.73
N ILE A 88 -21.94 17.64 -16.55
CA ILE A 88 -21.56 18.88 -15.85
C ILE A 88 -20.50 18.66 -14.76
N GLU A 89 -20.17 17.41 -14.42
CA GLU A 89 -19.22 17.06 -13.36
C GLU A 89 -17.85 17.75 -13.51
N PRO A 90 -17.25 17.83 -14.72
CA PRO A 90 -15.98 18.54 -14.90
C PRO A 90 -16.10 20.05 -14.58
N GLY A 91 -17.23 20.66 -14.94
CA GLY A 91 -17.51 22.06 -14.65
C GLY A 91 -17.72 22.32 -13.14
N LEU A 92 -18.44 21.43 -12.46
CA LEU A 92 -18.59 21.46 -11.01
C LEU A 92 -17.25 21.24 -10.28
N LYS A 93 -16.36 20.39 -10.81
CA LYS A 93 -15.00 20.21 -10.29
C LYS A 93 -14.15 21.48 -10.45
N MET A 94 -14.23 22.15 -11.60
CA MET A 94 -13.53 23.43 -11.83
C MET A 94 -14.07 24.52 -10.91
N LEU A 95 -15.39 24.62 -10.78
CA LEU A 95 -16.06 25.51 -9.85
C LEU A 95 -15.59 25.29 -8.41
N LYS A 96 -15.65 24.05 -7.93
CA LYS A 96 -15.19 23.68 -6.58
C LYS A 96 -13.71 24.04 -6.36
N ARG A 97 -12.86 23.87 -7.38
CA ARG A 97 -11.45 24.26 -7.32
C ARG A 97 -11.26 25.77 -7.24
N SER A 98 -12.02 26.56 -8.01
CA SER A 98 -11.94 28.02 -8.00
C SER A 98 -12.39 28.60 -6.65
N ILE A 99 -13.53 28.12 -6.12
CA ILE A 99 -14.01 28.45 -4.78
C ILE A 99 -12.95 28.10 -3.72
N ASN A 100 -12.41 26.87 -3.76
CA ASN A 100 -11.40 26.42 -2.80
C ASN A 100 -10.07 27.20 -2.91
N ARG A 101 -9.71 27.71 -4.08
CA ARG A 101 -8.51 28.55 -4.27
C ARG A 101 -8.66 29.90 -3.55
N GLY A 102 -9.83 30.51 -3.63
CA GLY A 102 -10.13 31.77 -2.96
C GLY A 102 -10.30 31.61 -1.46
N ALA A 103 -11.14 30.65 -1.05
CA ALA A 103 -11.49 30.42 0.34
C ALA A 103 -10.36 29.72 1.14
N ARG A 104 -9.46 28.98 0.46
CA ARG A 104 -8.37 28.19 1.06
C ARG A 104 -8.83 27.20 2.11
N GLU A 105 -10.03 26.65 1.93
CA GLU A 105 -10.72 25.74 2.84
C GLU A 105 -10.13 24.32 2.87
N THR A 106 -8.99 24.06 2.24
CA THR A 106 -8.35 22.74 2.31
C THR A 106 -7.35 22.73 3.45
N TRP A 107 -7.74 22.06 4.54
CA TRP A 107 -6.93 21.89 5.74
C TRP A 107 -6.11 20.60 5.65
N LEU A 108 -5.02 20.53 6.42
CA LEU A 108 -4.30 19.28 6.62
C LEU A 108 -5.17 18.34 7.45
N ASN A 109 -5.21 17.05 7.09
CA ASN A 109 -5.96 16.08 7.86
C ASN A 109 -5.24 15.75 9.19
N PRO A 110 -5.92 15.11 10.16
CA PRO A 110 -5.34 14.82 11.48
C PRO A 110 -4.08 13.94 11.40
N GLU A 111 -4.01 12.98 10.50
CA GLU A 111 -2.83 12.10 10.34
C GLU A 111 -1.60 12.87 9.82
N GLN A 112 -1.81 13.81 8.89
CA GLN A 112 -0.78 14.72 8.39
C GLN A 112 -0.33 15.67 9.50
N ALA A 113 -1.28 16.21 10.29
CA ALA A 113 -0.99 17.05 11.44
C ALA A 113 -0.13 16.30 12.48
N VAL A 114 -0.49 15.07 12.83
CA VAL A 114 0.30 14.20 13.71
C VAL A 114 1.71 13.99 13.16
N THR A 115 1.84 13.63 11.88
CA THR A 115 3.15 13.40 11.24
C THR A 115 4.04 14.64 11.33
N LEU A 116 3.49 15.83 11.08
CA LEU A 116 4.24 17.08 11.16
C LEU A 116 4.58 17.45 12.61
N SER A 117 3.67 17.21 13.55
CA SER A 117 3.88 17.45 14.98
C SER A 117 4.97 16.54 15.55
N GLN A 118 4.94 15.24 15.24
CA GLN A 118 5.99 14.26 15.60
C GLN A 118 7.37 14.69 15.08
N ARG A 119 7.42 15.25 13.87
CA ARG A 119 8.66 15.75 13.25
C ARG A 119 9.05 17.16 13.67
N LYS A 120 8.33 17.76 14.64
CA LYS A 120 8.53 19.13 15.14
C LYS A 120 8.56 20.17 14.00
N LYS A 121 7.67 20.00 13.02
CA LYS A 121 7.51 20.91 11.86
C LYS A 121 6.39 21.92 12.04
N ILE A 122 5.53 21.71 13.02
CA ILE A 122 4.45 22.62 13.41
C ILE A 122 4.48 22.82 14.93
N THR A 123 3.83 23.87 15.42
CA THR A 123 3.63 24.13 16.85
C THR A 123 2.48 23.28 17.39
N ASP A 124 2.46 23.06 18.70
CA ASP A 124 1.38 22.32 19.37
C ASP A 124 0.03 23.05 19.21
N GLU A 125 0.03 24.39 19.27
CA GLU A 125 -1.16 25.22 19.00
C GLU A 125 -1.73 24.97 17.59
N TYR A 126 -0.87 24.88 16.58
CA TYR A 126 -1.31 24.62 15.22
C TYR A 126 -1.77 23.16 15.04
N PHE A 127 -1.15 22.21 15.74
CA PHE A 127 -1.61 20.82 15.78
C PHE A 127 -3.04 20.72 16.33
N TYR A 128 -3.31 21.28 17.52
CA TYR A 128 -4.65 21.24 18.11
C TYR A 128 -5.67 21.99 17.28
N LEU A 129 -5.29 23.11 16.64
CA LEU A 129 -6.19 23.80 15.71
C LEU A 129 -6.67 22.88 14.57
N LEU A 130 -5.74 22.13 13.95
CA LEU A 130 -6.06 21.20 12.85
C LEU A 130 -6.93 20.02 13.31
N THR A 131 -6.66 19.44 14.49
CA THR A 131 -7.45 18.31 15.00
C THR A 131 -8.84 18.75 15.47
N THR A 132 -8.94 19.90 16.12
CA THR A 132 -10.22 20.45 16.60
C THR A 132 -11.09 20.91 15.44
N SER A 133 -10.51 21.42 14.34
CA SER A 133 -11.30 21.73 13.13
C SER A 133 -11.97 20.50 12.50
N GLU A 134 -11.44 19.30 12.76
CA GLU A 134 -11.99 18.01 12.32
C GLU A 134 -12.87 17.34 13.39
N GLY A 135 -13.11 18.03 14.53
CA GLY A 135 -14.01 17.58 15.59
C GLY A 135 -13.38 16.68 16.66
N TYR A 136 -12.05 16.55 16.71
CA TYR A 136 -11.39 15.84 17.80
C TYR A 136 -11.36 16.70 19.06
N GLU A 137 -11.61 16.08 20.21
CA GLU A 137 -11.20 16.64 21.50
C GLU A 137 -9.68 16.49 21.69
N ASP A 138 -9.05 17.35 22.50
CA ASP A 138 -7.59 17.34 22.73
C ASP A 138 -7.08 15.96 23.19
N ILE A 139 -7.83 15.26 24.05
CA ILE A 139 -7.47 13.90 24.52
C ILE A 139 -7.50 12.88 23.37
N ALA A 140 -8.47 13.02 22.46
CA ALA A 140 -8.56 12.15 21.29
C ALA A 140 -7.44 12.48 20.28
N ALA A 141 -7.07 13.76 20.14
CA ALA A 141 -5.93 14.19 19.34
C ALA A 141 -4.61 13.63 19.89
N ASP A 142 -4.39 13.68 21.21
CA ASP A 142 -3.21 13.11 21.88
C ASP A 142 -3.16 11.57 21.75
N SER A 143 -4.32 10.91 21.82
CA SER A 143 -4.42 9.46 21.62
C SER A 143 -4.10 9.08 20.18
N LEU A 144 -4.62 9.83 19.20
CA LEU A 144 -4.29 9.65 17.78
C LEU A 144 -2.80 9.88 17.53
N TYR A 145 -2.23 10.93 18.12
CA TYR A 145 -0.79 11.21 18.07
C TYR A 145 0.04 10.02 18.54
N THR A 146 -0.34 9.45 19.67
CA THR A 146 0.35 8.31 20.28
C THR A 146 0.19 7.04 19.46
N SER A 147 -1.00 6.79 18.90
CA SER A 147 -1.26 5.60 18.08
C SER A 147 -0.48 5.58 16.76
N LEU A 148 -0.14 6.76 16.23
CA LEU A 148 0.62 6.91 14.99
C LEU A 148 2.13 6.97 15.25
N LEU A 149 2.59 6.89 16.50
CA LEU A 149 4.01 6.67 16.75
C LEU A 149 4.38 5.27 16.28
N PRO A 150 5.51 5.11 15.56
CA PRO A 150 6.00 3.78 15.21
C PRO A 150 6.20 2.94 16.48
N TYR A 151 5.42 1.86 16.62
CA TYR A 151 5.57 0.91 17.71
C TYR A 151 6.47 -0.25 17.27
N PRO A 152 7.30 -0.82 18.17
CA PRO A 152 8.10 -2.00 17.85
C PRO A 152 7.24 -3.17 17.36
N THR A 153 7.78 -3.98 16.45
CA THR A 153 7.07 -5.18 15.99
C THR A 153 7.02 -6.25 17.08
N ILE A 154 6.08 -7.20 17.00
CA ILE A 154 5.99 -8.30 17.99
C ILE A 154 7.33 -9.05 18.14
N PRO A 155 8.06 -9.42 17.06
CA PRO A 155 9.39 -10.02 17.19
C PRO A 155 10.42 -9.16 17.94
N ASP A 156 10.40 -7.84 17.74
CA ASP A 156 11.29 -6.92 18.46
C ASP A 156 10.94 -6.87 19.95
N LEU A 157 9.64 -6.90 20.29
CA LEU A 157 9.16 -6.99 21.66
C LEU A 157 9.55 -8.32 22.30
N MET A 158 9.48 -9.44 21.57
CA MET A 158 9.94 -10.75 22.05
C MET A 158 11.44 -10.69 22.37
N LEU A 159 12.24 -10.11 21.47
CA LEU A 159 13.69 -9.93 21.70
C LEU A 159 13.96 -9.04 22.91
N TRP A 160 13.28 -7.90 23.01
CA TRP A 160 13.38 -7.00 24.16
C TRP A 160 13.03 -7.74 25.46
N GLY A 161 11.96 -8.54 25.44
CA GLY A 161 11.51 -9.37 26.56
C GLY A 161 12.57 -10.38 27.02
N ARG A 162 13.34 -10.99 26.10
CA ARG A 162 14.46 -11.89 26.46
C ARG A 162 15.59 -11.18 27.20
N TYR A 163 15.82 -9.90 26.91
CA TYR A 163 16.88 -9.12 27.58
C TYR A 163 16.44 -8.48 28.90
N HIS A 164 15.14 -8.27 29.10
CA HIS A 164 14.61 -7.53 30.26
C HIS A 164 13.75 -8.39 31.21
N GLY A 165 13.45 -9.63 30.83
CA GLY A 165 12.70 -10.60 31.63
C GLY A 165 13.39 -11.97 31.69
N ASP A 166 12.60 -13.04 31.66
CA ASP A 166 13.09 -14.41 31.57
C ASP A 166 13.34 -14.77 30.09
N PRO A 167 14.59 -15.12 29.69
CA PRO A 167 14.89 -15.51 28.31
C PRO A 167 14.11 -16.73 27.82
N ASP A 168 13.70 -17.63 28.70
CA ASP A 168 12.98 -18.87 28.37
C ASP A 168 11.45 -18.71 28.49
N ASN A 169 10.98 -17.61 29.08
CA ASN A 169 9.55 -17.27 29.19
C ASN A 169 9.34 -15.75 29.06
N VAL A 170 9.22 -15.27 27.83
CA VAL A 170 9.14 -13.83 27.54
C VAL A 170 7.75 -13.24 27.76
N ARG A 171 6.73 -14.08 27.97
CA ARG A 171 5.31 -13.70 28.07
C ARG A 171 5.04 -12.60 29.10
N PRO A 172 5.52 -12.67 30.35
CA PRO A 172 5.24 -11.62 31.33
C PRO A 172 5.79 -10.26 30.92
N ALA A 173 7.00 -10.22 30.34
CA ALA A 173 7.65 -8.98 29.92
C ALA A 173 6.95 -8.38 28.68
N VAL A 174 6.61 -9.20 27.69
CA VAL A 174 5.93 -8.75 26.46
C VAL A 174 4.53 -8.20 26.78
N TRP A 175 3.75 -8.91 27.61
CA TRP A 175 2.41 -8.49 27.98
C TRP A 175 2.34 -7.23 28.86
N GLU A 176 3.46 -6.81 29.46
CA GLU A 176 3.55 -5.49 30.09
C GLU A 176 3.49 -4.35 29.06
N LYS A 177 3.94 -4.61 27.83
CA LYS A 177 4.05 -3.61 26.75
C LYS A 177 3.04 -3.78 25.64
N PHE A 178 2.59 -5.00 25.35
CA PHE A 178 1.72 -5.27 24.22
C PHE A 178 0.85 -6.51 24.45
N ASP A 179 -0.44 -6.37 24.15
CA ASP A 179 -1.42 -7.45 24.31
C ASP A 179 -1.40 -8.38 23.09
N VAL A 180 -0.56 -9.42 23.18
CA VAL A 180 -0.53 -10.51 22.17
C VAL A 180 -1.58 -11.56 22.57
N PRO A 181 -2.51 -11.93 21.66
CA PRO A 181 -3.51 -12.95 21.93
C PRO A 181 -2.89 -14.25 22.47
N PRO A 182 -3.46 -14.87 23.52
CA PRO A 182 -2.91 -16.08 24.12
C PRO A 182 -2.70 -17.22 23.11
N ASP A 183 -3.62 -17.39 22.17
CA ASP A 183 -3.60 -18.47 21.17
C ASP A 183 -2.49 -18.28 20.12
N ASP A 184 -2.07 -17.03 19.89
CA ASP A 184 -1.02 -16.69 18.91
C ASP A 184 0.37 -16.54 19.56
N PHE A 185 0.43 -16.49 20.89
CA PHE A 185 1.67 -16.18 21.60
C PHE A 185 2.79 -17.18 21.27
N GLU A 186 2.49 -18.47 21.29
CA GLU A 186 3.46 -19.54 21.01
C GLU A 186 4.02 -19.44 19.59
N LEU A 187 3.18 -19.05 18.62
CA LEU A 187 3.60 -18.84 17.23
C LEU A 187 4.61 -17.68 17.13
N TRP A 188 4.27 -16.53 17.72
CA TRP A 188 5.14 -15.36 17.72
C TRP A 188 6.44 -15.61 18.47
N GLU A 189 6.35 -16.29 19.61
CA GLU A 189 7.50 -16.70 20.38
C GLU A 189 8.41 -17.55 19.51
N TRP A 190 7.92 -18.64 18.91
CA TRP A 190 8.69 -19.52 18.03
C TRP A 190 9.38 -18.77 16.89
N LEU A 191 8.67 -17.86 16.22
CA LEU A 191 9.21 -17.08 15.10
C LEU A 191 10.37 -16.16 15.52
N SER A 192 10.42 -15.74 16.79
CA SER A 192 11.49 -14.90 17.34
C SER A 192 12.79 -15.65 17.63
N TRP A 193 12.76 -16.99 17.74
CA TRP A 193 13.96 -17.77 18.04
C TRP A 193 14.96 -17.71 16.89
N GLN A 194 16.25 -17.77 17.23
CA GLN A 194 17.28 -18.05 16.24
C GLN A 194 17.25 -19.54 15.88
N ARG A 195 17.40 -19.86 14.59
CA ARG A 195 17.46 -21.24 14.08
C ARG A 195 18.88 -21.52 13.63
N LEU A 196 19.26 -22.80 13.59
CA LEU A 196 20.53 -23.18 12.99
C LEU A 196 20.52 -22.77 11.52
N THR A 197 21.59 -22.10 11.08
CA THR A 197 21.84 -21.85 9.66
C THR A 197 22.42 -23.10 9.01
N THR A 198 22.37 -23.18 7.68
CA THR A 198 22.99 -24.29 6.92
C THR A 198 24.47 -24.45 7.26
N LEU A 199 25.22 -23.36 7.43
CA LEU A 199 26.63 -23.38 7.80
C LEU A 199 26.85 -23.90 9.23
N GLN A 200 26.00 -23.51 10.18
CA GLN A 200 26.07 -24.01 11.55
C GLN A 200 25.75 -25.52 11.60
N ALA A 201 24.72 -25.96 10.88
CA ALA A 201 24.38 -27.38 10.76
C ALA A 201 25.54 -28.19 10.14
N GLN A 202 26.17 -27.69 9.06
CA GLN A 202 27.35 -28.32 8.45
C GLN A 202 28.53 -28.39 9.42
N ALA A 203 28.78 -27.32 10.19
CA ALA A 203 29.85 -27.30 11.17
C ALA A 203 29.61 -28.32 12.31
N LEU A 204 28.38 -28.43 12.81
CA LEU A 204 28.00 -29.41 13.82
C LEU A 204 28.11 -30.85 13.29
N PHE A 205 27.72 -31.09 12.04
CA PHE A 205 27.89 -32.37 11.37
C PHE A 205 29.37 -32.76 11.26
N LYS A 206 30.23 -31.87 10.76
CA LYS A 206 31.69 -32.10 10.66
C LYS A 206 32.36 -32.41 12.00
N ARG A 207 31.84 -31.83 13.08
CA ARG A 207 32.35 -32.05 14.44
C ARG A 207 31.81 -33.34 15.06
N GLY A 208 30.94 -34.08 14.37
CA GLY A 208 30.31 -35.29 14.87
C GLY A 208 29.23 -35.05 15.91
N THR A 209 28.76 -33.80 16.08
CA THR A 209 27.67 -33.47 17.02
C THR A 209 26.31 -33.83 16.44
N LEU A 210 26.11 -33.59 15.14
CA LEU A 210 24.92 -34.08 14.42
C LEU A 210 25.27 -35.38 13.69
N SER A 211 24.41 -36.39 13.84
CA SER A 211 24.45 -37.56 12.97
C SER A 211 24.03 -37.19 11.55
N GLU A 212 24.27 -38.07 10.58
CA GLU A 212 23.83 -37.84 9.19
C GLU A 212 22.30 -37.70 9.09
N SER A 213 21.54 -38.49 9.86
CA SER A 213 20.09 -38.37 9.92
C SER A 213 19.65 -37.04 10.52
N ASP A 214 20.28 -36.61 11.63
CA ASP A 214 19.91 -35.36 12.30
C ASP A 214 20.26 -34.13 11.45
N PHE A 215 21.41 -34.17 10.76
CA PHE A 215 21.81 -33.15 9.81
C PHE A 215 20.79 -33.02 8.65
N SER A 216 20.36 -34.16 8.08
CA SER A 216 19.36 -34.17 7.00
C SER A 216 18.01 -33.62 7.46
N VAL A 217 17.57 -33.94 8.69
CA VAL A 217 16.34 -33.40 9.29
C VAL A 217 16.47 -31.90 9.52
N GLU A 218 17.61 -31.40 10.00
CA GLU A 218 17.78 -29.97 10.24
C GLU A 218 17.81 -29.17 8.94
N LEU A 219 18.50 -29.66 7.90
CA LEU A 219 18.42 -29.06 6.57
C LEU A 219 16.99 -29.06 6.01
N ALA A 220 16.19 -30.10 6.30
CA ALA A 220 14.78 -30.13 5.94
C ALA A 220 13.98 -29.00 6.60
N ARG A 221 14.21 -28.75 7.90
CA ARG A 221 13.56 -27.67 8.65
C ARG A 221 13.97 -26.29 8.16
N ILE A 222 15.23 -26.13 7.73
CA ILE A 222 15.73 -24.90 7.11
C ILE A 222 15.07 -24.64 5.74
N GLY A 223 14.65 -25.70 5.04
CA GLY A 223 13.90 -25.60 3.78
C GLY A 223 14.61 -26.21 2.57
N TRP A 224 15.72 -26.92 2.76
CA TRP A 224 16.39 -27.62 1.65
C TRP A 224 15.58 -28.82 1.20
N ASP A 225 15.54 -29.05 -0.11
CA ASP A 225 14.87 -30.17 -0.74
C ASP A 225 15.58 -31.51 -0.37
N LYS A 226 14.97 -32.66 -0.69
CA LYS A 226 15.54 -33.96 -0.30
C LYS A 226 16.86 -34.25 -1.00
N THR A 227 17.03 -33.84 -2.26
CA THR A 227 18.22 -34.16 -3.05
C THR A 227 19.43 -33.29 -2.68
N ASP A 228 19.22 -32.00 -2.46
CA ASP A 228 20.24 -31.00 -2.15
C ASP A 228 20.87 -31.22 -0.79
N ARG A 229 20.12 -31.81 0.16
CA ARG A 229 20.66 -32.19 1.48
C ARG A 229 21.89 -33.09 1.39
N VAL A 230 21.93 -33.99 0.40
CA VAL A 230 23.08 -34.89 0.18
C VAL A 230 24.26 -34.10 -0.36
N THR A 231 24.03 -33.24 -1.35
CA THR A 231 25.07 -32.38 -1.94
C THR A 231 25.65 -31.40 -0.91
N LEU A 232 24.80 -30.81 -0.06
CA LEU A 232 25.21 -29.88 1.00
C LEU A 232 26.01 -30.56 2.10
N ARG A 233 25.81 -31.86 2.34
CA ARG A 233 26.66 -32.64 3.26
C ARG A 233 28.10 -32.63 2.77
N ASP A 234 28.30 -32.92 1.48
CA ASP A 234 29.64 -33.06 0.91
C ASP A 234 30.31 -31.69 0.75
N LEU A 235 29.53 -30.65 0.45
CA LEU A 235 29.99 -29.24 0.46
C LEU A 235 30.51 -28.79 1.84
N ALA A 236 30.14 -29.45 2.94
CA ALA A 236 30.66 -29.09 4.24
C ALA A 236 32.19 -29.23 4.33
N TYR A 237 32.77 -30.18 3.59
CA TYR A 237 34.18 -30.51 3.66
C TYR A 237 35.02 -29.64 2.71
N VAL A 238 36.21 -29.29 3.16
CA VAL A 238 37.21 -28.65 2.30
C VAL A 238 37.98 -29.76 1.61
N LEU A 239 38.15 -29.65 0.30
CA LEU A 239 39.01 -30.56 -0.45
C LEU A 239 40.47 -30.25 -0.12
N PRO A 240 41.33 -31.27 0.11
CA PRO A 240 42.74 -31.04 0.36
C PRO A 240 43.39 -30.30 -0.82
N ASN A 241 44.46 -29.55 -0.53
CA ASN A 241 45.23 -28.87 -1.58
C ASN A 241 45.68 -29.87 -2.66
N PRO A 242 45.52 -29.57 -3.96
CA PRO A 242 45.96 -30.41 -5.06
C PRO A 242 47.36 -30.99 -4.92
N MET A 243 48.32 -30.21 -4.41
CA MET A 243 49.70 -30.69 -4.22
C MET A 243 49.78 -31.84 -3.22
N LEU A 244 49.00 -31.79 -2.13
CA LEU A 244 48.96 -32.86 -1.14
C LEU A 244 48.26 -34.11 -1.69
N LEU A 245 47.20 -33.91 -2.49
CA LEU A 245 46.53 -35.00 -3.19
C LEU A 245 47.48 -35.71 -4.17
N VAL A 246 48.23 -34.93 -4.96
CA VAL A 246 49.24 -35.48 -5.90
C VAL A 246 50.34 -36.24 -5.15
N GLN A 247 50.91 -35.66 -4.09
CA GLN A 247 51.96 -36.32 -3.31
C GLN A 247 51.47 -37.64 -2.70
N GLY A 248 50.27 -37.65 -2.12
CA GLY A 248 49.66 -38.85 -1.56
C GLY A 248 49.39 -39.92 -2.63
N ASN A 249 48.87 -39.52 -3.78
CA ASN A 249 48.58 -40.42 -4.90
C ASN A 249 49.86 -41.00 -5.53
N LEU A 250 50.94 -40.22 -5.64
CA LEU A 250 52.25 -40.69 -6.10
C LEU A 250 52.84 -41.71 -5.12
N GLN A 251 52.74 -41.47 -3.81
CA GLN A 251 53.20 -42.42 -2.79
C GLN A 251 52.42 -43.75 -2.81
N GLN A 252 51.15 -43.71 -3.21
CA GLN A 252 50.29 -44.89 -3.34
C GLN A 252 50.37 -45.57 -4.71
N GLU A 253 51.25 -45.08 -5.61
CA GLU A 253 51.35 -45.56 -6.99
C GLU A 253 50.01 -45.54 -7.74
N ALA A 254 49.16 -44.54 -7.48
CA ALA A 254 47.88 -44.39 -8.16
C ALA A 254 48.06 -44.10 -9.66
N SER A 255 47.05 -44.45 -10.47
CA SER A 255 47.11 -44.20 -11.91
C SER A 255 47.16 -42.70 -12.23
N GLN A 256 47.78 -42.36 -13.36
CA GLN A 256 47.87 -40.97 -13.83
C GLN A 256 46.47 -40.35 -13.99
N ASP A 257 45.50 -41.08 -14.55
CA ASP A 257 44.11 -40.60 -14.68
C ASP A 257 43.48 -40.23 -13.33
N LYS A 258 43.77 -41.02 -12.28
CA LYS A 258 43.28 -40.74 -10.93
C LYS A 258 43.92 -39.49 -10.34
N ILE A 259 45.22 -39.30 -10.58
CA ILE A 259 45.96 -38.12 -10.15
C ILE A 259 45.40 -36.85 -10.80
N LEU A 260 45.13 -36.88 -12.12
CA LEU A 260 44.57 -35.75 -12.85
C LEU A 260 43.14 -35.42 -12.42
N GLU A 261 42.32 -36.43 -12.14
CA GLU A 261 40.98 -36.26 -11.58
C GLU A 261 41.03 -35.56 -10.21
N ASP A 262 41.91 -36.00 -9.31
CA ASP A 262 42.02 -35.43 -7.97
C ASP A 262 42.64 -34.02 -7.97
N ILE A 263 43.57 -33.72 -8.88
CA ILE A 263 44.05 -32.35 -9.14
C ILE A 263 42.87 -31.44 -9.51
N SER A 264 42.01 -31.92 -10.41
CA SER A 264 40.87 -31.16 -10.89
C SER A 264 39.81 -30.93 -9.81
N ARG A 265 39.61 -31.92 -8.93
CA ARG A 265 38.74 -31.80 -7.76
C ARG A 265 39.26 -30.78 -6.75
N GLY A 266 40.57 -30.67 -6.56
CA GLY A 266 41.20 -29.69 -5.65
C GLY A 266 41.25 -28.24 -6.17
N ASP A 267 40.33 -27.82 -7.05
CA ASP A 267 40.21 -26.47 -7.62
C ASP A 267 41.19 -26.08 -8.75
N ILE A 268 41.95 -27.01 -9.33
CA ILE A 268 42.70 -26.75 -10.58
C ILE A 268 41.80 -27.01 -11.78
N HIS A 269 41.73 -26.08 -12.74
CA HIS A 269 40.93 -26.30 -13.95
C HIS A 269 41.45 -27.54 -14.71
N PRO A 270 40.57 -28.43 -15.23
CA PRO A 270 40.98 -29.66 -15.93
C PRO A 270 42.02 -29.44 -17.04
N ASP A 271 41.86 -28.38 -17.84
CA ASP A 271 42.81 -28.00 -18.92
C ASP A 271 44.25 -27.74 -18.44
N TYR A 272 44.45 -27.50 -17.14
CA TYR A 272 45.77 -27.27 -16.54
C TYR A 272 46.23 -28.43 -15.66
N ALA A 273 45.44 -29.50 -15.51
CA ALA A 273 45.77 -30.61 -14.61
C ALA A 273 47.08 -31.31 -15.00
N ASP A 274 47.28 -31.59 -16.31
CA ASP A 274 48.53 -32.19 -16.82
C ASP A 274 49.73 -31.27 -16.55
N LYS A 275 49.58 -29.99 -16.88
CA LYS A 275 50.64 -28.98 -16.70
C LYS A 275 50.98 -28.79 -15.22
N TYR A 276 49.99 -28.92 -14.34
CA TYR A 276 50.17 -28.88 -12.90
C TYR A 276 50.93 -30.12 -12.40
N LEU A 277 50.54 -31.31 -12.86
CA LEU A 277 51.24 -32.56 -12.52
C LEU A 277 52.70 -32.51 -12.97
N ASP A 278 52.97 -32.12 -14.21
CA ASP A 278 54.32 -31.95 -14.74
C ASP A 278 55.14 -30.96 -13.91
N ALA A 279 54.54 -29.83 -13.51
CA ALA A 279 55.19 -28.85 -12.65
C ALA A 279 55.51 -29.40 -11.25
N VAL A 280 54.66 -30.28 -10.70
CA VAL A 280 54.93 -30.96 -9.41
C VAL A 280 56.06 -31.97 -9.55
N LEU A 281 56.08 -32.77 -10.63
CA LEU A 281 57.10 -33.79 -10.88
C LEU A 281 58.49 -33.20 -11.21
N THR A 282 58.51 -32.02 -11.81
CA THR A 282 59.75 -31.31 -12.17
C THR A 282 60.22 -30.33 -11.09
N LYS A 283 59.48 -30.22 -9.99
CA LYS A 283 59.84 -29.33 -8.87
C LYS A 283 61.15 -29.85 -8.24
N PRO A 284 62.21 -29.02 -8.17
CA PRO A 284 63.44 -29.41 -7.49
C PRO A 284 63.16 -29.63 -6.00
N ALA A 285 63.74 -30.71 -5.45
CA ALA A 285 63.62 -31.10 -4.06
C ALA A 285 64.22 -30.08 -3.09
#